data_AF-A0A936SBF8-F1
#
_entry.id   AF-A0A936SBF8-F1
#
_cell.length_a   1.000
_cell.length_b   1.000
_cell.length_c   1.000
_cell.angle_alpha   90.00
_cell.angle_beta   90.00
_cell.angle_gamma   90.00
#
_symmetry.space_group_name_H-M   'P 1'
#
loop_
_entity.id
_entity.type
_entity.pdbx_description
1 polymer ?
#
loop_
_entity_poly.entity_id
_entity_poly.type
_entity_poly.pdbx_seq_one_letter_code
_entity_poly.pdbx_strand_id
1 'polypeptide(L)'
;MATAIHDAITRDFGFDISVMVRSNAEIDELIAGNPFEGQFESDKDLHLFFLNEELSDDQKSLCLTQATDNEQFAFSGRHIYCLLKISILDSAVGKGFIDKKLKVATTARNWRTVKKIVGR
;
A
#
# COMPACT_ATOMS: atom_id res chain seq x y z
N MET A 1 -12.25 6.83 -15.23
CA MET A 1 -12.14 5.36 -15.24
C MET A 1 -12.52 4.75 -13.89
N ALA A 2 -11.87 5.13 -12.77
CA ALA A 2 -12.20 4.58 -11.44
C ALA A 2 -13.69 4.75 -11.06
N THR A 3 -14.28 5.93 -11.25
CA THR A 3 -15.71 6.20 -10.98
C THR A 3 -16.64 5.28 -11.79
N ALA A 4 -16.37 5.09 -13.08
CA ALA A 4 -17.20 4.22 -13.92
C ALA A 4 -17.16 2.75 -13.46
N ILE A 5 -16.01 2.28 -12.98
CA ILE A 5 -15.86 0.92 -12.43
C ILE A 5 -16.58 0.83 -11.08
N HIS A 6 -16.41 1.83 -10.20
CA HIS A 6 -17.14 1.94 -8.94
C HIS A 6 -18.65 1.83 -9.17
N ASP A 7 -19.21 2.66 -10.05
CA ASP A 7 -20.64 2.71 -10.30
C ASP A 7 -21.17 1.40 -10.89
N ALA A 8 -20.37 0.73 -11.74
CA ALA A 8 -20.72 -0.60 -12.24
C ALA A 8 -20.73 -1.64 -11.11
N ILE A 9 -19.74 -1.61 -10.21
CA ILE A 9 -19.68 -2.52 -9.06
C ILE A 9 -20.88 -2.31 -8.13
N THR A 10 -21.23 -1.06 -7.83
CA THR A 10 -22.39 -0.73 -7.00
C THR A 10 -23.69 -1.15 -7.66
N ARG A 11 -23.86 -0.87 -8.95
CA ARG A 11 -25.09 -1.24 -9.69
C ARG A 11 -25.27 -2.75 -9.79
N ASP A 12 -24.22 -3.48 -10.15
CA ASP A 12 -24.33 -4.90 -10.52
C ASP A 12 -24.19 -5.83 -9.31
N PHE A 13 -23.48 -5.40 -8.27
CA PHE A 13 -23.19 -6.23 -7.08
C PHE A 13 -23.64 -5.61 -5.75
N GLY A 14 -24.08 -4.35 -5.72
CA GLY A 14 -24.56 -3.68 -4.50
C GLY A 14 -23.45 -3.28 -3.52
N PHE A 15 -22.17 -3.30 -3.95
CA PHE A 15 -21.04 -2.94 -3.10
C PHE A 15 -20.64 -1.48 -3.30
N ASP A 16 -20.53 -0.74 -2.19
CA ASP A 16 -19.93 0.59 -2.11
C ASP A 16 -18.48 0.43 -1.66
N ILE A 17 -17.54 0.40 -2.62
CA ILE A 17 -16.13 0.10 -2.37
C ILE A 17 -15.21 1.03 -3.14
N SER A 18 -14.10 1.44 -2.50
CA SER A 18 -13.08 2.26 -3.17
C SER A 18 -12.42 1.51 -4.33
N VAL A 19 -12.29 2.17 -5.48
CA VAL A 19 -11.61 1.63 -6.66
C VAL A 19 -10.40 2.49 -6.99
N MET A 20 -9.22 1.85 -7.07
CA MET A 20 -7.98 2.48 -7.51
C MET A 20 -7.52 1.90 -8.84
N VAL A 21 -7.15 2.79 -9.77
CA VAL A 21 -6.60 2.42 -11.08
C VAL A 21 -5.16 2.89 -11.17
N ARG A 22 -4.28 2.01 -11.64
CA ARG A 22 -2.83 2.23 -11.79
C ARG A 22 -2.38 1.77 -13.17
N SER A 23 -1.42 2.47 -13.76
CA SER A 23 -0.84 2.07 -15.05
C SER A 23 0.30 1.08 -14.83
N ASN A 24 0.61 0.25 -15.84
CA ASN A 24 1.77 -0.65 -15.76
C ASN A 24 3.08 0.13 -15.59
N ALA A 25 3.22 1.28 -16.26
CA ALA A 25 4.39 2.14 -16.14
C ALA A 25 4.58 2.65 -14.71
N GLU A 26 3.50 3.04 -14.03
CA GLU A 26 3.54 3.46 -12.62
C GLU A 26 3.99 2.31 -11.71
N ILE A 27 3.51 1.09 -11.93
CA ILE A 27 3.95 -0.08 -11.16
C ILE A 27 5.42 -0.42 -11.46
N ASP A 28 5.86 -0.28 -12.71
CA ASP A 28 7.26 -0.50 -13.09
C ASP A 28 8.21 0.50 -12.43
N GLU A 29 7.83 1.78 -12.38
CA GLU A 29 8.58 2.82 -11.66
C GLU A 29 8.66 2.52 -10.16
N LEU A 30 7.57 2.06 -9.54
CA LEU A 30 7.56 1.67 -8.12
C LEU A 30 8.43 0.44 -7.85
N ILE A 31 8.49 -0.51 -8.78
CA ILE A 31 9.37 -1.68 -8.66
C ILE A 31 10.84 -1.25 -8.77
N ALA A 32 11.17 -0.43 -9.76
CA ALA A 32 12.52 0.08 -9.96
C ALA A 32 12.99 1.01 -8.82
N GLY A 33 12.05 1.76 -8.21
CA GLY A 33 12.31 2.69 -7.13
C GLY A 33 12.17 2.10 -5.72
N ASN A 34 12.14 0.77 -5.56
CA ASN A 34 11.97 0.13 -4.25
C ASN A 34 13.14 0.47 -3.29
N PRO A 35 12.90 1.22 -2.20
CA PRO A 35 13.98 1.62 -1.28
C PRO A 35 14.45 0.47 -0.38
N PHE A 36 13.71 -0.65 -0.33
CA PHE A 36 14.03 -1.82 0.49
C PHE A 36 14.59 -2.98 -0.32
N GLU A 37 15.00 -2.75 -1.57
CA GLU A 37 15.57 -3.79 -2.41
C GLU A 37 16.80 -4.42 -1.72
N GLY A 38 16.82 -5.76 -1.63
CA GLY A 38 17.86 -6.51 -0.92
C GLY A 38 17.80 -6.46 0.62
N GLN A 39 16.78 -5.83 1.22
CA GLN A 39 16.63 -5.70 2.68
C GLN A 39 15.56 -6.64 3.28
N PHE A 40 14.93 -7.48 2.46
CA PHE A 40 13.96 -8.48 2.87
C PHE A 40 14.34 -9.86 2.35
N GLU A 41 13.99 -10.91 3.11
CA GLU A 41 14.30 -12.30 2.75
C GLU A 41 13.20 -12.90 1.86
N SER A 42 11.97 -12.41 2.02
CA SER A 42 10.80 -12.92 1.31
C SER A 42 9.93 -11.79 0.79
N ASP A 43 9.36 -11.97 -0.41
CA ASP A 43 8.35 -11.06 -1.00
C ASP A 43 7.09 -10.85 -0.13
N LYS A 44 6.94 -11.63 0.94
CA LYS A 44 5.86 -11.48 1.92
C LYS A 44 6.16 -10.40 2.96
N ASP A 45 7.42 -10.03 3.14
CA ASP A 45 7.87 -9.12 4.18
C ASP A 45 7.63 -7.67 3.74
N LEU A 46 7.75 -7.42 2.44
CA LEU A 46 7.48 -6.13 1.83
C LEU A 46 6.03 -6.01 1.35
N HIS A 47 5.39 -4.94 1.77
CA HIS A 47 4.04 -4.56 1.35
C HIS A 47 4.06 -3.18 0.71
N LEU A 48 3.27 -3.03 -0.35
CA LEU A 48 3.01 -1.76 -0.99
C LEU A 48 1.56 -1.35 -0.71
N PHE A 49 1.40 -0.16 -0.13
CA PHE A 49 0.12 0.46 0.11
C PHE A 49 -0.14 1.48 -0.98
N PHE A 50 -1.19 1.25 -1.75
CA PHE A 50 -1.70 2.21 -2.71
C PHE A 50 -2.65 3.17 -1.99
N LEU A 51 -2.38 4.46 -2.11
CA LEU A 51 -3.19 5.51 -1.52
C LEU A 51 -4.00 6.22 -2.59
N ASN A 52 -5.19 6.70 -2.25
CA ASN A 52 -5.95 7.53 -3.20
C ASN A 52 -5.30 8.91 -3.41
N GLU A 53 -4.70 9.44 -2.34
CA GLU A 53 -4.03 10.73 -2.26
C GLU A 53 -2.66 10.61 -1.58
N GLU A 54 -1.81 11.61 -1.74
CA GLU A 54 -0.51 11.66 -1.06
C GLU A 54 -0.70 12.03 0.42
N LEU A 55 0.13 11.44 1.29
CA LEU A 55 0.13 11.79 2.70
C LEU A 55 0.74 13.17 2.95
N SER A 56 0.13 13.93 3.86
CA SER A 56 0.76 15.12 4.44
C SER A 56 1.97 14.75 5.28
N ASP A 57 2.83 15.73 5.57
CA ASP A 57 4.02 15.51 6.42
C ASP A 57 3.64 15.06 7.84
N ASP A 58 2.51 15.53 8.36
CA ASP A 58 1.97 15.09 9.65
C ASP A 58 1.56 13.61 9.61
N GLN A 59 0.91 13.18 8.53
CA GLN A 59 0.52 11.78 8.33
C GLN A 59 1.75 10.87 8.16
N LYS A 60 2.75 11.31 7.39
CA LYS A 60 4.04 10.60 7.24
C LYS A 60 4.73 10.47 8.59
N SER A 61 4.79 11.55 9.37
CA SER A 61 5.36 11.54 10.73
C SER A 61 4.61 10.61 11.68
N LEU A 62 3.28 10.57 11.58
CA LEU A 62 2.46 9.65 12.36
C LEU A 62 2.77 8.19 12.04
N CYS A 63 3.00 7.82 10.77
CA CYS A 63 3.46 6.48 10.41
C CYS A 63 4.78 6.14 11.07
N LEU A 64 5.76 7.04 10.99
CA LEU A 64 7.10 6.81 11.54
C LEU A 64 7.10 6.69 13.07
N THR A 65 6.31 7.51 13.77
CA THR A 65 6.21 7.47 15.25
C THR A 65 5.48 6.23 15.78
N GLN A 66 4.71 5.56 14.95
CA GLN A 66 3.91 4.38 15.32
C GLN A 66 4.58 3.08 14.85
N ALA A 67 5.62 3.19 14.03
CA ALA A 67 6.45 2.07 13.65
C ALA A 67 7.14 1.47 14.88
N THR A 68 7.09 0.15 14.99
CA THR A 68 7.94 -0.60 15.91
C THR A 68 9.31 -0.86 15.29
N ASP A 69 10.27 -1.35 16.06
CA ASP A 69 11.62 -1.72 15.56
C ASP A 69 11.59 -2.79 14.44
N ASN A 70 10.46 -3.47 14.28
CA ASN A 70 10.24 -4.50 13.26
C ASN A 70 9.55 -3.98 12.00
N GLU A 71 9.26 -2.67 11.92
CA GLU A 71 8.51 -2.05 10.84
C GLU A 71 9.30 -0.87 10.28
N GLN A 72 9.46 -0.84 8.97
CA GLN A 72 10.07 0.30 8.29
C GLN A 72 9.12 0.82 7.22
N PHE A 73 9.01 2.15 7.15
CA PHE A 73 8.17 2.83 6.19
C PHE A 73 9.02 3.72 5.28
N ALA A 74 8.71 3.69 3.99
CA ALA A 74 9.19 4.67 3.02
C ALA A 74 8.01 5.17 2.18
N PHE A 75 8.03 6.45 1.84
CA PHE A 75 6.93 7.13 1.16
C PHE A 75 7.36 7.52 -0.25
N SER A 76 6.49 7.27 -1.24
CA SER A 76 6.72 7.66 -2.63
C SER A 76 5.41 8.11 -3.27
N GLY A 77 5.21 9.44 -3.30
CA GLY A 77 3.96 10.07 -3.74
C GLY A 77 2.74 9.46 -3.04
N ARG A 78 1.89 8.77 -3.81
CA ARG A 78 0.67 8.10 -3.32
C ARG A 78 0.90 6.64 -2.91
N HIS A 79 2.11 6.30 -2.48
CA HIS A 79 2.46 4.93 -2.11
C HIS A 79 3.27 4.91 -0.82
N ILE A 80 3.07 3.84 -0.05
CA ILE A 80 3.89 3.53 1.12
C ILE A 80 4.48 2.14 0.93
N TYR A 81 5.81 2.06 0.99
CA TYR A 81 6.52 0.81 1.17
C TYR A 81 6.57 0.53 2.66
N CYS A 82 6.12 -0.66 3.06
CA CYS A 82 6.13 -1.13 4.43
C CYS A 82 6.87 -2.45 4.48
N LEU A 83 8.09 -2.42 5.02
CA LEU A 83 8.89 -3.60 5.28
C LEU A 83 8.61 -4.09 6.69
N LEU A 84 8.17 -5.34 6.80
CA LEU A 84 7.80 -6.00 8.03
C LEU A 84 8.75 -7.16 8.32
N LYS A 85 9.39 -7.14 9.49
CA LYS A 85 10.14 -8.30 10.03
C LYS A 85 9.26 -9.25 10.85
N ILE A 86 7.95 -8.98 10.86
CA ILE A 86 6.91 -9.74 11.56
C ILE A 86 5.74 -9.97 10.58
N SER A 87 4.80 -10.85 10.95
CA SER A 87 3.58 -11.04 10.18
C SER A 87 2.78 -9.74 10.06
N ILE A 88 2.14 -9.51 8.91
CA ILE A 88 1.25 -8.36 8.72
C ILE A 88 0.14 -8.31 9.78
N LEU A 89 -0.37 -9.46 10.23
CA LEU A 89 -1.43 -9.50 11.26
C LEU A 89 -0.94 -8.99 12.63
N ASP A 90 0.36 -9.12 12.91
CA ASP A 90 0.97 -8.69 14.17
C ASP A 90 1.49 -7.25 14.11
N SER A 91 1.66 -6.71 12.89
CA SER A 91 2.09 -5.34 12.62
C SER A 91 1.06 -4.29 13.06
N ALA A 92 1.51 -3.08 13.34
CA ALA A 92 0.68 -1.90 13.54
C ALA A 92 -0.29 -1.71 12.37
N VAL A 93 0.20 -1.97 11.15
CA VAL A 93 -0.56 -1.82 9.92
C VAL A 93 -1.73 -2.81 9.84
N GLY A 94 -1.50 -4.10 10.09
CA GLY A 94 -2.57 -5.11 10.09
C GLY A 94 -3.56 -4.96 11.24
N LYS A 95 -3.18 -4.28 12.32
CA LYS A 95 -4.10 -3.85 13.40
C LYS A 95 -5.00 -2.68 12.99
N GLY A 96 -4.90 -2.24 11.73
CA GLY A 96 -5.71 -1.19 11.12
C GLY A 96 -5.17 0.21 11.40
N PHE A 97 -3.89 0.37 11.73
CA PHE A 97 -3.27 1.68 11.93
C PHE A 97 -3.48 2.60 10.71
N ILE A 98 -3.25 2.06 9.51
CA ILE A 98 -3.34 2.82 8.27
C ILE A 98 -4.76 3.32 8.05
N ASP A 99 -5.76 2.46 8.07
CA ASP A 99 -7.15 2.88 7.83
C ASP A 99 -7.72 3.74 8.97
N LYS A 100 -7.41 3.44 10.24
CA LYS A 100 -7.98 4.15 11.40
C LYS A 100 -7.33 5.51 11.66
N LYS A 101 -6.01 5.62 11.48
CA LYS A 101 -5.25 6.81 11.87
C LYS A 101 -4.88 7.72 10.70
N LEU A 102 -4.61 7.17 9.51
CA LEU A 102 -4.30 8.02 8.35
C LEU A 102 -5.58 8.60 7.72
N LYS A 103 -6.74 7.93 7.88
CA LYS A 103 -8.03 8.32 7.30
C LYS A 103 -7.99 8.48 5.77
N VAL A 104 -7.01 7.87 5.13
CA VAL A 104 -6.86 7.81 3.66
C VAL A 104 -7.34 6.44 3.23
N ALA A 105 -8.12 6.37 2.16
CA ALA A 105 -8.48 5.08 1.55
C ALA A 105 -7.20 4.42 1.03
N THR A 106 -6.92 3.20 1.50
CA THR A 106 -5.71 2.47 1.12
C THR A 106 -6.02 1.08 0.59
N THR A 107 -5.11 0.52 -0.20
CA THR A 107 -5.13 -0.89 -0.58
C THR A 107 -3.73 -1.47 -0.42
N ALA A 108 -3.61 -2.47 0.45
CA ALA A 108 -2.36 -3.18 0.69
C ALA A 108 -2.20 -4.36 -0.27
N ARG A 109 -1.00 -4.53 -0.83
CA ARG A 109 -0.60 -5.73 -1.57
C ARG A 109 0.80 -6.13 -1.14
N ASN A 110 1.04 -7.43 -0.95
CA ASN A 110 2.40 -7.93 -0.77
C ASN A 110 3.21 -7.81 -2.06
N TRP A 111 4.53 -7.78 -1.94
CA TRP A 111 5.45 -7.56 -3.05
C TRP A 111 5.30 -8.60 -4.16
N ARG A 112 5.02 -9.86 -3.79
CA ARG A 112 4.74 -10.93 -4.74
C ARG A 112 3.58 -10.57 -5.69
N THR A 113 2.54 -9.94 -5.16
CA THR A 113 1.37 -9.55 -5.97
C THR A 113 1.71 -8.35 -6.85
N VAL A 114 2.47 -7.39 -6.32
CA VAL A 114 2.92 -6.21 -7.09
C VAL A 114 3.72 -6.65 -8.32
N LYS A 115 4.69 -7.56 -8.16
CA LYS A 115 5.48 -8.10 -9.28
C LYS A 115 4.60 -8.84 -10.31
N LYS A 116 3.64 -9.65 -9.84
CA LYS A 116 2.74 -10.40 -10.72
C LYS A 116 1.84 -9.51 -11.59
N ILE A 117 1.44 -8.34 -11.12
CA ILE A 117 0.55 -7.43 -11.88
C ILE A 117 1.18 -7.01 -13.20
N VAL A 118 2.51 -6.84 -13.23
CA VAL A 118 3.28 -6.47 -14.43
C VAL A 118 3.96 -7.67 -15.10
N GLY A 119 3.61 -8.90 -14.71
CA GLY A 119 4.14 -10.12 -15.33
C GLY A 119 5.56 -10.50 -14.90
N ARG A 120 5.99 -10.10 -13.69
CA ARG A 120 7.28 -10.49 -13.07
C ARG A 120 7.11 -11.53 -11.97
#